data_AF-A0A0S8ED22-F1
#
_entry.id   AF-A0A0S8ED22-F1
#
_cell.length_a   1.000
_cell.length_b   1.000
_cell.length_c   1.000
_cell.angle_alpha   90.00
_cell.angle_beta   90.00
_cell.angle_gamma   90.00
#
_symmetry.space_group_name_H-M   'P 1'
#
loop_
_entity.id
_entity.type
_entity.pdbx_description
1 polymer ?
#
loop_
_entity_poly.entity_id
_entity_poly.type
_entity_poly.pdbx_seq_one_letter_code
_entity_poly.pdbx_strand_id
1 'polypeptide(L)' 'MCGFSCPKDFQCYRTGFKNLCKARDIGLESFVACLVSDPLECKFSLLFGGVFFCTCSLRIYIAKHLKK' A
#
# COMPACT_ATOMS: atom_id res chain seq x y z
N MET A 1 -6.40 11.71 -15.98
CA MET A 1 -6.06 10.52 -15.16
C MET A 1 -4.93 10.91 -14.22
N CYS A 2 -5.22 11.24 -12.97
CA CYS A 2 -4.17 11.62 -12.01
C CYS A 2 -3.45 10.35 -11.56
N GLY A 3 -2.32 10.05 -12.20
CA GLY A 3 -1.39 9.04 -11.72
C GLY A 3 -0.93 9.42 -10.32
N PHE A 4 -1.07 8.51 -9.36
CA PHE A 4 -0.53 8.70 -8.01
C PHE A 4 0.98 8.84 -8.12
N SER A 5 1.48 10.08 -8.07
CA SER A 5 2.90 10.40 -8.06
C SER A 5 3.44 10.01 -6.68
N CYS A 6 4.08 8.84 -6.60
CA CYS A 6 4.85 8.49 -5.42
C CYS A 6 6.01 9.50 -5.33
N PRO A 7 6.09 10.34 -4.28
CA PRO A 7 7.18 11.31 -4.18
C PRO A 7 8.51 10.55 -4.17
N LYS A 8 9.53 11.07 -4.86
CA LYS A 8 10.85 10.41 -5.01
C LYS A 8 11.49 10.00 -3.68
N ASP A 9 11.09 10.66 -2.59
CA ASP A 9 11.57 10.40 -1.23
C ASP A 9 10.83 9.30 -0.46
N PHE A 10 9.91 8.57 -1.09
CA PHE A 10 9.08 7.62 -0.37
C PHE A 10 9.90 6.53 0.33
N GLN A 11 9.60 6.31 1.60
CA GLN A 11 10.32 5.42 2.51
C GLN A 11 10.47 3.99 1.96
N CYS A 12 9.53 3.52 1.11
CA CYS A 12 9.57 2.21 0.48
C CYS A 12 10.80 2.00 -0.42
N TYR A 13 11.23 3.02 -1.17
CA TYR A 13 12.45 2.97 -1.98
C TYR A 13 13.69 2.99 -1.08
N ARG A 14 13.72 3.91 -0.10
CA ARG A 14 14.86 4.04 0.84
C ARG A 14 15.09 2.80 1.72
N THR A 15 14.02 2.08 2.05
CA THR A 15 14.10 0.85 2.85
C THR A 15 14.40 -0.39 2.01
N GLY A 16 14.71 -0.23 0.72
CA GLY A 16 15.02 -1.34 -0.19
C GLY A 16 13.90 -2.36 -0.25
N PHE A 17 12.65 -1.89 -0.16
CA PHE A 17 11.46 -2.73 -0.15
C PHE A 17 11.33 -3.69 1.05
N LYS A 18 12.25 -3.66 2.03
CA LYS A 18 12.22 -4.55 3.20
C LYS A 18 11.10 -4.21 4.19
N ASN A 19 10.76 -2.92 4.29
CA ASN A 19 9.71 -2.40 5.16
C ASN A 19 8.52 -1.85 4.37
N LEU A 20 8.19 -2.45 3.23
CA LEU A 20 7.16 -2.00 2.26
C LEU A 20 5.72 -1.93 2.78
N CYS A 21 5.58 -2.06 4.09
CA CYS A 21 4.37 -2.04 4.85
C CYS A 21 3.58 -3.31 4.65
N LYS A 22 3.31 -3.92 5.80
CA LYS A 22 2.41 -5.05 5.98
C LYS A 22 1.14 -4.72 5.21
N ALA A 23 1.00 -5.25 4.01
CA ALA A 23 -0.14 -5.06 3.16
C ALA A 23 -0.48 -6.43 2.62
N ARG A 24 -1.75 -6.79 2.64
CA ARG A 24 -2.19 -8.15 2.31
C ARG A 24 -3.12 -8.09 1.12
N ASP A 25 -2.88 -8.97 0.16
CA ASP A 25 -3.83 -9.16 -0.93
C ASP A 25 -5.15 -9.73 -0.38
N ILE A 26 -6.22 -9.07 -0.76
CA ILE A 26 -7.61 -9.37 -0.37
C ILE A 26 -8.44 -9.86 -1.56
N GLY A 27 -7.81 -10.06 -2.72
CA GLY A 27 -8.48 -10.50 -3.95
C GLY A 27 -9.18 -9.39 -4.72
N LEU A 28 -9.07 -8.12 -4.29
CA LEU A 28 -9.60 -6.96 -5.02
C LEU A 28 -8.59 -6.45 -6.04
N GLU A 29 -9.03 -6.11 -7.25
CA GLU A 29 -8.14 -5.76 -8.38
C GLU A 29 -7.24 -4.53 -8.10
N SER A 30 -7.79 -3.50 -7.46
CA SER A 30 -7.12 -2.21 -7.28
C SER A 30 -6.84 -1.85 -5.82
N PHE A 31 -7.03 -2.79 -4.88
CA PHE A 31 -6.91 -2.53 -3.45
C PHE A 31 -6.23 -3.69 -2.73
N VAL A 32 -5.44 -3.34 -1.70
CA VAL A 32 -4.86 -4.30 -0.75
C VAL A 32 -5.22 -3.88 0.66
N ALA A 33 -5.32 -4.81 1.61
CA ALA A 33 -5.51 -4.46 3.01
C ALA A 33 -4.26 -3.77 3.56
N CYS A 34 -4.45 -2.65 4.27
CA CYS A 34 -3.38 -1.97 4.98
C CYS A 34 -3.25 -2.58 6.38
N LEU A 35 -2.13 -3.23 6.68
CA LEU A 35 -1.82 -3.81 8.00
C LEU A 35 -0.76 -2.99 8.74
N VAL A 36 -0.62 -1.70 8.40
CA VAL A 36 0.21 -0.78 9.18
C VAL A 36 -0.43 -0.59 10.55
N SER A 37 0.40 -0.61 11.60
CA SER A 37 -0.05 -0.49 12.99
C SER A 37 -0.89 0.76 13.23
N ASP A 38 -0.52 1.86 12.57
CA ASP A 38 -1.33 3.07 12.47
C ASP A 38 -1.69 3.34 10.99
N PRO A 39 -2.93 3.02 10.58
CA PRO A 39 -3.40 3.28 9.22
C PRO A 39 -3.44 4.77 8.86
N LEU A 40 -3.55 5.68 9.83
CA LEU A 40 -3.68 7.12 9.60
C LEU A 40 -2.36 7.76 9.15
N GLU A 41 -1.22 7.17 9.50
CA GLU A 41 0.08 7.61 9.00
C GLU A 41 0.28 7.29 7.52
N CYS A 42 -0.47 6.32 6.98
CA CYS A 42 -0.39 5.96 5.59
C CYS A 42 -1.24 6.93 4.74
N LYS A 43 -0.57 7.84 4.01
CA LYS A 43 -1.23 8.76 3.06
C LYS A 43 -2.01 8.08 1.93
N PHE A 44 -1.79 6.78 1.73
CA PHE A 44 -2.49 5.96 0.75
C PHE A 44 -3.53 5.04 1.39
N SER A 45 -3.78 5.18 2.70
CA SER A 45 -4.85 4.42 3.35
C SER A 45 -6.21 5.00 3.00
N LEU A 46 -7.19 4.12 2.89
CA LEU A 46 -8.57 4.44 2.66
C LEU A 46 -9.41 3.60 3.61
N LEU A 47 -10.19 4.25 4.48
CA LEU A 47 -11.16 3.55 5.32
C LEU A 47 -12.43 3.27 4.51
N PHE A 48 -12.79 2.00 4.37
CA PHE A 48 -14.04 1.61 3.72
C PHE A 48 -14.65 0.40 4.43
N GLY A 49 -15.94 0.48 4.76
CA GLY A 49 -16.64 -0.63 5.44
C GLY A 49 -16.02 -1.08 6.78
N GLY A 50 -15.34 -0.17 7.50
CA GLY A 50 -14.66 -0.49 8.76
C GLY A 50 -13.26 -1.11 8.61
N VAL A 51 -12.76 -1.26 7.38
CA VAL A 51 -11.43 -1.82 7.08
C VAL A 51 -10.56 -0.76 6.39
N PHE A 52 -9.28 -0.73 6.74
CA PHE A 52 -8.31 0.13 6.06
C PHE A 52 -7.69 -0.57 4.85
N PHE A 53 -7.91 -0.01 3.67
CA PHE A 53 -7.30 -0.42 2.42
C PHE A 53 -6.13 0.49 2.07
N CYS A 54 -5.25 0.04 1.19
CA CYS A 54 -4.18 0.85 0.63
C CYS A 54 -4.32 0.89 -0.90
N THR A 55 -4.27 2.10 -1.45
CA THR A 55 -4.38 2.38 -2.89
C THR A 55 -3.02 2.59 -3.58
N CYS A 56 -1.92 2.35 -2.86
CA CYS A 56 -0.58 2.52 -3.40
C CYS A 56 -0.30 1.46 -4.48
N SER A 57 -0.16 1.89 -5.74
CA SER A 57 0.08 1.00 -6.88
C SER A 57 1.30 0.10 -6.70
N LEU A 58 2.34 0.61 -6.05
CA LEU A 58 3.54 -0.17 -5.72
C LEU A 58 3.21 -1.29 -4.71
N ARG A 59 2.51 -0.99 -3.61
CA ARG A 59 2.12 -2.01 -2.63
C ARG A 59 1.15 -3.04 -3.22
N ILE A 60 0.23 -2.59 -4.07
CA ILE A 60 -0.67 -3.48 -4.81
C ILE A 60 0.15 -4.42 -5.68
N TYR A 61 1.12 -3.88 -6.44
CA TYR A 61 1.97 -4.68 -7.30
C TYR A 61 2.79 -5.71 -6.51
N ILE A 62 3.44 -5.30 -5.41
CA ILE A 62 4.22 -6.20 -4.56
C ILE A 62 3.34 -7.29 -3.93
N ALA A 63 2.24 -6.92 -3.27
CA ALA A 63 1.39 -7.89 -2.57
C ALA A 63 0.80 -8.93 -3.53
N LYS A 64 0.46 -8.52 -4.75
CA LYS A 64 -0.16 -9.41 -5.75
C LYS A 64 0.83 -10.22 -6.58
N HIS A 65 1.85 -9.56 -7.11
CA HIS A 65 2.77 -10.18 -8.08
C HIS A 65 4.00 -10.77 -7.41
N LEU A 66 4.46 -10.17 -6.32
CA LEU A 66 5.64 -10.65 -5.59
C LEU A 66 5.30 -11.54 -4.39
N LYS A 67 4.01 -11.60 -3.99
CA LYS A 67 3.49 -12.39 -2.86
C LYS A 67 4.31 -12.20 -1.56
N LYS A 68 4.84 -11.00 -1.38
CA LYS A 68 5.66 -10.60 -0.24
C LYS A 68 4.90 -9.62 0.66
#